data_AF-H5SD08-F1
#
_entry.id   AF-H5SD08-F1
#
_cell.length_a   1.000
_cell.length_b   1.000
_cell.length_c   1.000
_cell.angle_alpha   90.00
_cell.angle_beta   90.00
_cell.angle_gamma   90.00
#
_symmetry.space_group_name_H-M   'P 1'
#
loop_
_entity.id
_entity.type
_entity.pdbx_description
1 polymer ?
#
loop_
_entity_poly.entity_id
_entity_poly.type
_entity_poly.pdbx_seq_one_letter_code
_entity_poly.pdbx_strand_id
1 'polypeptide(L)'
;MNSLSPLNQWEVVAMRSLLLQLWRDDSGALLSFEWILLATILVLAMVVGLKSVQQAVLNEFEDLANAIGNINTTYQYSGASGCCASVGGSAFSDGAARTYNIDTCDGQRTVNRLGGPCDE
;
A
#
# COMPACT_ATOMS: atom_id res chain seq x y z
N MET A 1 -68.80 -18.30 7.10
CA MET A 1 -69.53 -17.05 6.80
C MET A 1 -69.40 -16.14 8.01
N ASN A 2 -68.35 -15.33 8.08
CA ASN A 2 -68.27 -14.26 9.08
C ASN A 2 -68.44 -12.95 8.31
N SER A 3 -69.71 -12.58 8.09
CA SER A 3 -70.12 -11.36 7.41
C SER A 3 -69.90 -10.18 8.35
N LEU A 4 -68.74 -9.55 8.24
CA LEU A 4 -68.46 -8.26 8.84
C LEU A 4 -69.44 -7.23 8.27
N SER A 5 -70.18 -6.55 9.15
CA SER A 5 -71.20 -5.55 8.81
C SER A 5 -70.59 -4.39 7.99
N PRO A 6 -71.32 -3.73 7.08
CA PRO A 6 -70.75 -2.71 6.19
C PRO A 6 -70.09 -1.52 6.92
N LEU A 7 -70.37 -1.37 8.22
CA LEU A 7 -69.83 -0.32 9.09
C LEU A 7 -68.44 -0.59 9.67
N ASN A 8 -67.83 -1.77 9.47
CA ASN A 8 -66.45 -2.04 9.93
C ASN A 8 -65.50 -2.44 8.78
N GLN A 9 -66.00 -2.53 7.55
CA GLN A 9 -65.20 -2.85 6.36
C GLN A 9 -64.23 -1.74 5.98
N TRP A 10 -64.61 -0.47 6.19
CA TRP A 10 -63.73 0.67 5.95
C TRP A 10 -62.58 0.75 6.97
N GLU A 11 -62.78 0.33 8.22
CA GLU A 11 -61.70 0.23 9.21
C GLU A 11 -60.70 -0.87 8.83
N VAL A 12 -61.17 -2.03 8.37
CA VAL A 12 -60.29 -3.14 7.95
C VAL A 12 -59.50 -2.77 6.69
N VAL A 13 -60.13 -2.10 5.72
CA VAL A 13 -59.45 -1.62 4.51
C VAL A 13 -58.44 -0.52 4.84
N ALA A 14 -58.79 0.42 5.73
CA ALA A 14 -57.89 1.47 6.20
C ALA A 14 -56.70 0.90 6.98
N MET A 15 -56.93 -0.05 7.90
CA MET A 15 -55.85 -0.73 8.63
C MET A 15 -54.94 -1.54 7.69
N ARG A 16 -55.50 -2.24 6.70
CA ARG A 16 -54.70 -2.93 5.66
C ARG A 16 -53.86 -1.94 4.85
N SER A 17 -54.43 -0.80 4.48
CA SER A 17 -53.71 0.24 3.74
C SER A 17 -52.57 0.83 4.56
N LEU A 18 -52.79 1.10 5.86
CA LEU A 18 -51.75 1.58 6.77
C LEU A 18 -50.64 0.54 6.98
N LEU A 19 -50.99 -0.74 7.17
CA LEU A 19 -50.03 -1.83 7.30
C LEU A 19 -49.19 -2.02 6.03
N LEU A 20 -49.81 -1.90 4.85
CA LEU A 20 -49.11 -1.97 3.56
C LEU A 20 -48.27 -0.73 3.29
N GLN A 21 -48.72 0.45 3.73
CA GLN A 21 -47.94 1.68 3.66
C GLN A 21 -46.70 1.60 4.56
N LEU A 22 -46.83 1.13 5.80
CA LEU A 22 -45.70 0.92 6.70
C LEU A 22 -44.74 -0.17 6.21
N TRP A 23 -45.25 -1.23 5.59
CA TRP A 23 -44.41 -2.27 4.99
C TRP A 23 -43.65 -1.76 3.76
N ARG A 24 -44.29 -0.90 2.97
CA ARG A 24 -43.71 -0.33 1.74
C ARG A 24 -43.01 1.01 1.99
N ASP A 25 -42.94 1.45 3.24
CA ASP A 25 -42.17 2.61 3.65
C ASP A 25 -40.72 2.18 3.85
N ASP A 26 -40.05 1.90 2.73
CA ASP A 26 -38.59 1.75 2.66
C ASP A 26 -37.85 3.08 2.93
N SER A 27 -38.57 4.16 3.30
CA SER A 27 -37.97 5.45 3.68
C SER A 27 -37.24 5.41 5.03
N GLY A 28 -37.27 4.26 5.72
CA GLY A 28 -36.51 4.04 6.93
C GLY A 28 -35.18 3.37 6.64
N ALA A 29 -34.10 4.17 6.60
CA ALA A 29 -32.91 3.76 7.34
C ALA A 29 -33.36 3.57 8.81
N LEU A 30 -33.84 2.37 9.14
CA LEU A 30 -34.69 2.08 10.29
C LEU A 30 -34.00 2.30 11.65
N LEU A 31 -32.68 2.46 11.66
CA LEU A 31 -31.96 3.25 12.64
C LEU A 31 -30.79 3.94 11.94
N SER A 32 -30.59 5.23 12.15
CA SER A 32 -29.41 6.02 11.70
C SER A 32 -28.06 5.41 12.12
N PHE A 33 -28.09 4.42 13.00
CA PHE A 33 -26.95 3.59 13.39
C PHE A 33 -26.36 2.73 12.25
N GLU A 34 -27.15 2.27 11.28
CA GLU A 34 -26.65 1.37 10.21
C GLU A 34 -25.59 2.06 9.35
N TRP A 35 -25.83 3.31 8.94
CA TRP A 35 -24.85 4.11 8.21
C TRP A 35 -23.64 4.49 9.05
N ILE A 36 -23.80 4.67 10.37
CA ILE A 36 -22.70 4.94 11.29
C ILE A 36 -21.80 3.70 11.41
N LEU A 37 -22.39 2.51 11.51
CA LEU A 37 -21.65 1.26 11.56
C LEU A 37 -20.87 1.04 10.25
N LEU A 38 -21.49 1.26 9.09
CA LEU A 38 -20.80 1.19 7.80
C LEU A 38 -19.68 2.24 7.68
N ALA A 39 -19.95 3.49 8.07
CA ALA A 39 -18.95 4.56 8.02
C ALA A 39 -17.75 4.27 8.93
N THR A 40 -17.98 3.78 10.14
CA THR A 40 -16.90 3.46 11.08
C THR A 40 -16.03 2.30 10.60
N ILE A 41 -16.62 1.22 10.09
CA ILE A 41 -15.85 0.12 9.47
C ILE A 41 -15.07 0.63 8.26
N LEU A 42 -15.67 1.49 7.43
CA LEU A 42 -15.01 2.08 6.27
C LEU A 42 -13.78 2.90 6.67
N VAL A 43 -13.86 3.78 7.68
CA VAL A 43 -12.66 4.57 8.06
C VAL A 43 -11.60 3.69 8.73
N LEU A 44 -11.99 2.67 9.51
CA LEU A 44 -11.03 1.73 10.10
C LEU A 44 -10.29 0.95 9.01
N ALA A 45 -11.01 0.44 8.00
CA ALA A 45 -10.42 -0.24 6.85
C ALA A 45 -9.53 0.70 6.04
N MET A 46 -9.94 1.95 5.85
CA MET A 46 -9.15 2.96 5.13
C MET A 46 -7.86 3.31 5.87
N VAL A 47 -7.87 3.46 7.19
CA VAL A 47 -6.67 3.76 7.98
C VAL A 47 -5.65 2.63 7.84
N VAL A 48 -6.07 1.37 8.00
CA VAL A 48 -5.18 0.21 7.84
C VAL A 48 -4.69 0.10 6.39
N GLY A 49 -5.57 0.32 5.41
CA GLY A 49 -5.22 0.35 3.99
C GLY A 49 -4.16 1.42 3.68
N LEU A 50 -4.37 2.64 4.15
CA LEU A 50 -3.44 3.75 3.91
C LEU A 50 -2.08 3.53 4.61
N LYS A 51 -2.08 2.86 5.78
CA LYS A 51 -0.84 2.42 6.45
C LYS A 51 -0.07 1.40 5.61
N SER A 52 -0.75 0.44 5.00
CA SER A 52 -0.08 -0.53 4.12
C SER A 52 0.53 0.13 2.88
N VAL A 53 -0.18 1.10 2.27
CA VAL A 53 0.34 1.88 1.14
C VAL A 53 1.56 2.70 1.56
N GLN A 54 1.51 3.34 2.73
CA GLN A 54 2.66 4.07 3.27
C GLN A 54 3.89 3.17 3.40
N GLN A 55 3.73 1.97 3.98
CA GLN A 55 4.83 1.03 4.15
C GLN A 55 5.38 0.56 2.81
N ALA A 56 4.51 0.26 1.85
CA ALA A 56 4.93 -0.13 0.50
C ALA A 56 5.78 0.97 -0.16
N VAL A 57 5.33 2.23 -0.11
CA VAL A 57 6.09 3.36 -0.68
C VAL A 57 7.42 3.57 0.04
N LEU A 58 7.45 3.44 1.37
CA LEU A 58 8.69 3.59 2.14
C LEU A 58 9.71 2.51 1.80
N ASN A 59 9.27 1.26 1.59
CA ASN A 59 10.17 0.18 1.17
C ASN A 59 10.77 0.46 -0.22
N GLU A 60 9.96 0.92 -1.18
CA GLU A 60 10.48 1.31 -2.50
C GLU A 60 11.46 2.49 -2.43
N PHE A 61 11.26 3.41 -1.48
CA PHE A 61 12.18 4.53 -1.26
C PHE A 61 13.50 4.10 -0.60
N GLU A 62 13.47 3.06 0.24
CA GLU A 62 14.67 2.45 0.77
C GLU A 62 15.49 1.80 -0.36
N ASP A 63 14.83 1.07 -1.26
CA ASP A 63 15.48 0.47 -2.43
C ASP A 63 16.03 1.54 -3.37
N LEU A 64 15.28 2.63 -3.61
CA LEU A 64 15.77 3.78 -4.37
C LEU A 64 16.98 4.45 -3.69
N ALA A 65 16.96 4.62 -2.37
CA ALA A 65 18.06 5.21 -1.62
C ALA A 65 19.33 4.36 -1.70
N ASN A 66 19.18 3.04 -1.60
CA ASN A 66 20.28 2.09 -1.80
C ASN A 66 20.82 2.13 -3.23
N ALA A 67 19.94 2.19 -4.24
CA ALA A 67 20.36 2.31 -5.63
C ALA A 67 21.17 3.59 -5.86
N ILE A 68 20.73 4.73 -5.33
CA ILE A 68 21.45 6.00 -5.42
C ILE A 68 22.78 5.94 -4.66
N GLY A 69 22.79 5.36 -3.44
CA GLY A 69 23.99 5.21 -2.64
C GLY A 69 25.06 4.31 -3.27
N ASN A 70 24.64 3.39 -4.15
CA ASN A 70 25.53 2.48 -4.87
C ASN A 70 25.93 2.99 -6.27
N ILE A 71 25.55 4.21 -6.65
CA ILE A 71 26.02 4.79 -7.92
C ILE A 71 27.53 5.02 -7.82
N ASN A 72 28.27 4.35 -8.70
CA ASN A 72 29.69 4.53 -8.83
C ASN A 72 29.99 5.65 -9.85
N THR A 73 30.62 6.72 -9.38
CA THR A 73 31.04 7.90 -10.18
C THR A 73 32.50 7.83 -10.63
N THR A 74 33.17 6.69 -10.43
CA THR A 74 34.56 6.45 -10.85
C THR A 74 34.64 6.16 -12.35
N TYR A 75 35.64 6.73 -13.01
CA TYR A 75 35.98 6.34 -14.38
C TYR A 75 37.50 6.19 -14.54
N GLN A 76 37.89 5.31 -15.46
CA GLN A 76 39.28 5.13 -15.87
C GLN A 76 39.33 4.76 -17.34
N TYR A 77 40.18 5.44 -18.10
CA TYR A 77 40.57 5.00 -19.42
C TYR A 77 42.08 5.14 -19.61
N SER A 78 42.66 4.13 -20.26
CA SER A 78 44.10 4.08 -20.51
C SER A 78 44.46 4.85 -21.77
N GLY A 79 45.60 5.53 -21.72
CA GLY A 79 46.25 6.11 -22.90
C GLY A 79 46.90 5.03 -23.76
N ALA A 80 47.13 5.32 -25.03
CA ALA A 80 47.82 4.44 -25.96
C ALA A 80 49.26 4.91 -26.19
N SER A 81 50.20 3.97 -26.28
CA SER A 81 51.62 4.24 -26.52
C SER A 81 52.16 3.37 -27.65
N GLY A 82 52.98 3.96 -28.53
CA GLY A 82 53.60 3.31 -29.68
C GLY A 82 55.05 3.78 -29.90
N CYS A 83 55.66 3.34 -31.00
CA CYS A 83 57.12 3.42 -31.25
C CYS A 83 57.72 4.83 -31.12
N CYS A 84 56.95 5.90 -31.39
CA CYS A 84 57.42 7.29 -31.30
C CYS A 84 56.41 8.28 -30.69
N ALA A 85 55.28 7.80 -30.13
CA ALA A 85 54.22 8.67 -29.62
C ALA A 85 53.46 8.00 -28.48
N SER A 86 53.02 8.80 -27.52
CA SER A 86 52.18 8.37 -26.41
C SER A 86 51.09 9.41 -26.18
N VAL A 87 49.87 8.96 -25.91
CA VAL A 87 48.76 9.79 -25.44
C VAL A 87 48.45 9.43 -23.99
N GLY A 88 48.24 10.43 -23.15
CA GLY A 88 47.89 10.23 -21.74
C GLY A 88 46.48 9.68 -21.58
N GLY A 89 46.29 8.77 -20.63
CA GLY A 89 44.96 8.38 -20.13
C GLY A 89 44.43 9.37 -19.10
N SER A 90 43.22 9.16 -18.62
CA SER A 90 42.75 9.82 -17.40
C SER A 90 41.90 8.90 -16.54
N ALA A 91 41.93 9.16 -15.25
CA ALA A 91 41.16 8.43 -14.27
C ALA A 91 40.70 9.41 -13.19
N PHE A 92 39.50 9.17 -12.68
CA PHE A 92 38.97 9.81 -11.49
C PHE A 92 38.39 8.74 -10.59
N SER A 93 38.86 8.72 -9.34
CA SER A 93 38.34 7.87 -8.28
C SER A 93 37.80 8.78 -7.20
N ASP A 94 36.48 8.80 -7.09
CA ASP A 94 35.82 9.30 -5.89
C ASP A 94 36.05 8.22 -4.83
N GLY A 95 36.82 8.49 -3.79
CA GLY A 95 37.38 7.50 -2.84
C GLY A 95 36.37 6.60 -2.10
N ALA A 96 35.11 6.61 -2.49
CA ALA A 96 34.12 5.60 -2.21
C ALA A 96 34.09 4.53 -3.31
N ALA A 97 35.13 3.70 -3.38
CA ALA A 97 34.90 2.27 -3.50
C ALA A 97 34.23 1.77 -2.20
N ARG A 98 33.12 2.39 -1.79
CA ARG A 98 32.12 1.71 -0.97
C ARG A 98 31.38 0.83 -1.95
N THR A 99 32.06 -0.21 -2.40
CA THR A 99 31.36 -1.44 -2.69
C THR A 99 30.76 -1.82 -1.33
N TYR A 100 29.54 -1.35 -1.04
CA TYR A 100 28.67 -2.08 -0.14
C TYR A 100 28.47 -3.41 -0.87
N ASN A 101 29.44 -4.31 -0.71
CA ASN A 101 29.27 -5.67 -1.14
C ASN A 101 28.16 -6.20 -0.24
N ILE A 102 26.96 -6.20 -0.81
CA ILE A 102 25.72 -6.54 -0.16
C ILE A 102 25.71 -8.03 0.23
N ASP A 103 26.66 -8.79 -0.33
CA ASP A 103 26.95 -10.19 -0.05
C ASP A 103 28.16 -10.40 0.89
N THR A 104 28.88 -9.37 1.33
CA THR A 104 29.91 -9.59 2.37
C THR A 104 29.27 -9.60 3.75
N CYS A 105 29.05 -10.81 4.24
CA CYS A 105 28.97 -11.09 5.66
C CYS A 105 30.38 -10.91 6.27
N ASP A 106 30.85 -9.67 6.41
CA ASP A 106 32.10 -9.36 7.11
C ASP A 106 31.81 -9.04 8.58
N GLY A 107 32.30 -9.90 9.47
CA GLY A 107 32.15 -9.80 10.93
C GLY A 107 30.81 -10.32 11.48
N GLN A 108 30.79 -11.58 11.92
CA GLN A 108 29.81 -12.19 12.86
C GLN A 108 28.30 -11.92 12.63
N ARG A 109 27.87 -11.58 11.42
CA ARG A 109 26.44 -11.38 11.10
C ARG A 109 25.93 -12.61 10.35
N THR A 110 24.88 -13.23 10.88
CA THR A 110 24.18 -14.40 10.29
C THR A 110 23.15 -14.00 9.23
N VAL A 111 22.99 -12.70 8.99
CA VAL A 111 22.05 -12.14 8.04
C VAL A 111 22.71 -11.02 7.24
N ASN A 112 22.44 -10.98 5.94
CA ASN A 112 22.82 -9.85 5.10
C ASN A 112 21.97 -8.62 5.46
N ARG A 113 22.31 -7.45 4.91
CA ARG A 113 21.52 -6.22 5.16
C ARG A 113 20.08 -6.31 4.64
N LEU A 114 19.76 -7.28 3.80
CA LEU A 114 18.41 -7.56 3.28
C LEU A 114 17.61 -8.52 4.18
N GLY A 115 18.16 -8.96 5.32
CA GLY A 115 17.52 -9.88 6.25
C GLY A 115 17.46 -11.34 5.78
N GLY A 116 18.14 -11.66 4.67
CA GLY A 116 18.34 -13.04 4.21
C GLY A 116 19.48 -13.73 4.96
N PRO A 117 19.44 -15.07 5.11
CA PRO A 117 20.52 -15.82 5.73
C PRO A 117 21.82 -15.63 4.96
N CYS A 118 22.92 -15.47 5.69
CA CYS A 118 24.26 -15.64 5.14
C CYS A 118 24.49 -17.15 4.97
N ASP A 119 24.31 -17.66 3.77
CA ASP A 119 24.81 -18.98 3.42
C ASP A 119 26.34 -18.87 3.24
N GLU A 120 27.09 -19.86 3.74
CA GLU A 120 28.57 -19.91 3.68
C GLU A 120 29.12 -19.74 2.25
#